data_AF-A0A7Z9K9N3-F1
#
_entry.id   AF-A0A7Z9K9N3-F1
#
_cell.length_a   1.000
_cell.length_b   1.000
_cell.length_c   1.000
_cell.angle_alpha   90.00
_cell.angle_beta   90.00
_cell.angle_gamma   90.00
#
_symmetry.space_group_name_H-M   'P 1'
#
loop_
_entity.id
_entity.type
_entity.pdbx_description
1 polymer ?
#
loop_
_entity_poly.entity_id
_entity_poly.type
_entity_poly.pdbx_seq_one_letter_code
_entity_poly.pdbx_strand_id
1 'polypeptide(L)'
;MTRIFPFLSWSEITNRDTLGDDLKAAFTGALIMIPQGIAFATIAGMPPEYGLYAGMLPAIVAALFGSSWHLVSGPTTAASLLIFSA
;
A
#
# COMPACT_ATOMS: atom_id res chain seq x y z
N MET A 1 22.90 -4.58 -9.17
CA MET A 1 22.26 -4.36 -7.85
C MET A 1 20.79 -3.98 -7.95
N THR A 2 20.40 -3.12 -8.91
CA THR A 2 19.00 -2.71 -9.16
C THR A 2 18.01 -3.84 -9.45
N ARG A 3 18.48 -5.00 -9.96
CA ARG A 3 17.65 -6.22 -10.09
C ARG A 3 17.23 -6.85 -8.76
N ILE A 4 17.97 -6.62 -7.68
CA ILE A 4 17.73 -7.19 -6.35
C ILE A 4 17.19 -6.12 -5.39
N PHE A 5 17.64 -4.88 -5.56
CA PHE A 5 17.19 -3.70 -4.81
C PHE A 5 16.66 -2.64 -5.77
N PRO A 6 15.44 -2.79 -6.29
CA PRO A 6 14.88 -1.87 -7.28
C PRO A 6 14.59 -0.49 -6.69
N PHE A 7 14.46 -0.35 -5.37
CA PHE A 7 14.33 0.97 -4.74
C PHE A 7 15.51 1.92 -5.02
N LEU A 8 16.69 1.40 -5.39
CA LEU A 8 17.85 2.22 -5.73
C LEU A 8 17.69 3.03 -7.02
N SER A 9 16.79 2.64 -7.93
CA SER A 9 16.49 3.43 -9.13
C SER A 9 15.50 4.57 -8.88
N TRP A 10 14.97 4.73 -7.65
CA TRP A 10 14.01 5.81 -7.35
C TRP A 10 14.63 7.20 -7.52
N SER A 11 15.93 7.36 -7.23
CA SER A 11 16.61 8.64 -7.39
C SER A 11 16.67 9.14 -8.84
N GLU A 12 16.46 8.27 -9.83
CA GLU A 12 16.46 8.64 -11.25
C GLU A 12 15.15 9.30 -11.68
N ILE A 13 14.08 9.16 -10.90
CA ILE A 13 12.71 9.54 -11.28
C ILE A 13 12.08 10.50 -10.27
N THR A 14 12.54 10.47 -9.00
CA THR A 14 12.04 11.39 -7.96
C THR A 14 12.78 12.72 -8.05
N ASN A 15 12.06 13.81 -8.36
CA ASN A 15 12.60 15.17 -8.31
C ASN A 15 11.99 15.94 -7.13
N ARG A 16 12.63 17.02 -6.67
CA ARG A 16 12.11 17.94 -5.65
C ARG A 16 10.74 18.50 -6.04
N ASP A 17 10.49 18.66 -7.33
CA ASP A 17 9.21 19.15 -7.85
C ASP A 17 8.09 18.10 -7.71
N THR A 18 8.38 16.81 -7.89
CA THR A 18 7.37 15.73 -7.78
C THR A 18 7.14 15.30 -6.34
N LEU A 19 8.15 15.42 -5.48
CA LEU A 19 8.08 15.01 -4.08
C LEU A 19 6.93 15.70 -3.33
N GLY A 20 6.65 16.97 -3.63
CA GLY A 20 5.55 17.70 -3.02
C GLY A 20 4.18 17.15 -3.37
N ASP A 21 3.99 16.73 -4.63
CA ASP A 21 2.74 16.16 -5.10
C ASP A 21 2.57 14.71 -4.65
N ASP A 22 3.66 13.94 -4.65
CA ASP A 22 3.69 12.58 -4.10
C ASP A 22 3.30 12.56 -2.61
N LEU A 23 3.76 13.55 -1.84
CA LEU A 23 3.45 13.64 -0.41
C LEU A 23 1.97 13.99 -0.16
N LYS A 24 1.38 14.87 -0.98
CA LYS A 24 -0.07 15.16 -0.94
C LYS A 24 -0.89 13.93 -1.34
N ALA A 25 -0.47 13.21 -2.37
CA ALA A 25 -1.13 11.99 -2.84
C ALA A 25 -1.05 10.88 -1.78
N ALA A 26 0.12 10.68 -1.17
CA ALA A 26 0.32 9.72 -0.09
C ALA A 26 -0.54 10.05 1.14
N PHE A 27 -0.62 11.32 1.53
CA PHE A 27 -1.45 11.75 2.65
C PHE A 27 -2.93 11.49 2.39
N THR A 28 -3.41 11.85 1.19
CA THR A 28 -4.81 11.64 0.79
C THR A 28 -5.13 10.14 0.71
N GLY A 29 -4.23 9.34 0.13
CA GLY A 29 -4.37 7.89 0.06
C GLY A 29 -4.37 7.22 1.45
N ALA A 30 -3.50 7.66 2.36
CA ALA A 30 -3.47 7.16 3.74
C ALA A 30 -4.79 7.44 4.48
N LEU A 31 -5.36 8.64 4.31
CA LEU A 31 -6.62 9.00 4.93
C LEU A 31 -7.78 8.13 4.43
N ILE A 32 -7.82 7.83 3.12
CA ILE A 32 -8.83 6.93 2.53
C ILE A 32 -8.61 5.48 2.97
N MET A 33 -7.35 5.06 3.11
CA MET A 33 -6.99 3.69 3.46
C MET A 33 -7.43 3.30 4.87
N ILE A 34 -7.45 4.21 5.84
CA ILE A 34 -7.87 3.91 7.23
C ILE A 34 -9.29 3.33 7.29
N PRO A 35 -10.36 4.05 6.86
CA PRO A 35 -11.72 3.51 6.92
C PRO A 35 -11.89 2.31 5.98
N GLN A 36 -11.25 2.30 4.81
CA GLN A 36 -11.32 1.19 3.86
C GLN A 36 -10.72 -0.10 4.43
N GLY A 37 -9.54 -0.01 5.05
CA GLY A 37 -8.85 -1.15 5.67
C GLY A 37 -9.66 -1.75 6.81
N ILE A 38 -10.24 -0.90 7.66
CA ILE A 38 -11.14 -1.33 8.76
C ILE A 38 -12.35 -2.10 8.20
N ALA A 39 -12.97 -1.59 7.13
CA ALA A 39 -14.09 -2.27 6.49
C ALA A 39 -13.70 -3.64 5.93
N PHE A 40 -12.54 -3.74 5.28
CA PHE A 40 -12.05 -5.00 4.71
C PHE A 40 -11.66 -6.03 5.77
N ALA A 41 -11.01 -5.62 6.85
CA ALA A 41 -10.74 -6.51 7.98
C ALA A 41 -12.05 -7.05 8.60
N THR A 42 -13.06 -6.18 8.71
CA THR A 42 -14.39 -6.57 9.22
C THR A 42 -15.06 -7.58 8.29
N ILE A 43 -15.00 -7.39 6.97
CA ILE A 43 -15.51 -8.36 5.98
C ILE A 43 -14.77 -9.70 6.10
N ALA A 44 -13.45 -9.66 6.35
CA ALA A 44 -12.63 -10.85 6.56
C ALA A 44 -12.90 -11.56 7.89
N GLY A 45 -13.77 -11.02 8.77
CA GLY A 45 -14.02 -11.57 10.11
C GLY A 45 -12.85 -11.36 11.09
N MET A 46 -11.89 -10.48 10.76
CA MET A 46 -10.72 -10.19 11.59
C MET A 46 -10.94 -8.95 12.47
N PRO A 47 -10.16 -8.79 13.56
CA PRO A 47 -10.16 -7.55 14.32
C PRO A 47 -9.81 -6.33 13.43
N PRO A 48 -10.47 -5.18 13.58
CA PRO A 48 -10.31 -3.99 12.72
C PRO A 48 -8.87 -3.52 12.50
N GLU A 49 -8.01 -3.65 13.51
CA GLU A 49 -6.60 -3.27 13.49
C GLU A 49 -5.79 -4.03 12.43
N TYR A 50 -6.22 -5.24 12.05
CA TYR A 50 -5.57 -6.00 10.97
C TYR A 50 -5.71 -5.31 9.61
N GLY A 51 -6.73 -4.47 9.43
CA GLY A 51 -6.88 -3.65 8.23
C GLY A 51 -5.73 -2.66 8.05
N LEU A 52 -5.23 -2.11 9.16
CA LEU A 52 -4.09 -1.20 9.17
C LEU A 52 -2.79 -1.94 8.83
N TYR A 53 -2.54 -3.09 9.48
CA TYR A 53 -1.36 -3.90 9.20
C TYR A 53 -1.33 -4.40 7.74
N ALA A 54 -2.48 -4.85 7.23
CA ALA A 54 -2.64 -5.32 5.86
C ALA A 54 -2.50 -4.21 4.81
N GLY A 55 -2.69 -2.94 5.17
CA GLY A 55 -2.41 -1.81 4.28
C GLY A 55 -0.96 -1.33 4.35
N MET A 56 -0.38 -1.27 5.55
CA MET A 56 0.95 -0.70 5.75
C MET A 56 2.06 -1.63 5.24
N LEU A 57 2.07 -2.90 5.64
CA LEU A 57 3.19 -3.81 5.35
C LEU A 57 3.31 -4.09 3.83
N PRO A 58 2.24 -4.44 3.12
CA PRO A 58 2.32 -4.67 1.67
C PRO A 58 2.70 -3.40 0.91
N ALA A 59 2.25 -2.23 1.34
CA ALA A 59 2.63 -0.95 0.72
C ALA A 59 4.13 -0.67 0.87
N ILE A 60 4.72 -0.92 2.04
CA ILE A 60 6.17 -0.77 2.26
C ILE A 60 6.95 -1.75 1.38
N VAL A 61 6.55 -3.03 1.36
CA VAL A 61 7.22 -4.04 0.54
C VAL A 61 7.10 -3.70 -0.95
N ALA A 62 5.92 -3.28 -1.41
CA ALA A 62 5.68 -2.89 -2.78
C ALA A 62 6.44 -1.61 -3.17
N ALA A 63 6.60 -0.65 -2.28
CA ALA A 63 7.42 0.54 -2.54
C ALA A 63 8.91 0.17 -2.71
N LEU A 64 9.40 -0.82 -1.96
CA LEU A 64 10.82 -1.24 -2.02
C LEU A 64 11.13 -2.18 -3.18
N PHE A 65 10.19 -3.06 -3.55
CA PHE A 65 10.42 -4.17 -4.48
C PHE A 65 9.50 -4.17 -5.71
N GLY A 66 8.49 -3.29 -5.75
CA GLY A 66 7.52 -3.21 -6.83
C GLY A 66 8.15 -2.72 -8.13
N SER A 67 7.68 -3.29 -9.24
CA SER A 67 8.09 -2.89 -10.59
C SER A 67 7.29 -1.70 -11.13
N SER A 68 6.24 -1.26 -10.42
CA SER A 68 5.34 -0.19 -10.83
C SER A 68 5.33 0.94 -9.81
N TRP A 69 5.56 2.15 -10.32
CA TRP A 69 5.71 3.40 -9.56
C TRP A 69 4.39 3.94 -9.01
N HIS A 70 3.26 3.58 -9.62
CA HIS A 70 1.92 4.06 -9.24
C HIS A 70 1.08 2.97 -8.55
N LEU A 71 1.67 1.80 -8.30
CA LEU A 71 0.95 0.67 -7.72
C LEU A 71 0.70 0.92 -6.24
N VAL A 72 -0.57 1.05 -5.88
CA VAL A 72 -1.00 1.05 -4.48
C VAL A 72 -1.35 -0.39 -4.10
N SER A 73 -0.64 -0.92 -3.11
CA SER A 73 -0.81 -2.29 -2.61
C SER A 73 -1.49 -2.25 -1.24
N GLY A 74 -2.53 -3.05 -1.01
CA GLY A 74 -3.27 -3.06 0.25
C GLY A 74 -4.38 -4.10 0.29
N PRO A 75 -5.19 -4.13 1.36
CA PRO A 75 -6.30 -5.06 1.48
C PRO A 75 -7.34 -4.76 0.39
N THR A 76 -7.90 -5.82 -0.19
CA THR A 76 -8.94 -5.73 -1.21
C THR A 76 -10.17 -6.52 -0.79
N THR A 77 -11.33 -6.16 -1.31
CA THR A 77 -12.58 -6.89 -1.07
C THR A 77 -12.45 -8.37 -1.43
N ALA A 78 -11.82 -8.68 -2.58
CA ALA A 78 -11.62 -10.06 -3.03
C ALA A 78 -10.75 -10.86 -2.06
N ALA A 79 -9.61 -10.30 -1.62
CA ALA A 79 -8.76 -10.96 -0.63
C ALA A 79 -9.49 -11.16 0.72
N SER A 80 -10.31 -10.20 1.13
CA SER A 80 -11.07 -10.26 2.38
C SER A 80 -12.11 -11.38 2.37
N LEU A 81 -12.83 -11.53 1.25
CA LEU A 81 -13.79 -12.62 1.07
C LEU A 81 -13.12 -14.00 1.01
N LEU A 82 -11.95 -14.09 0.38
CA LEU A 82 -11.16 -15.34 0.35
C LEU A 82 -10.71 -15.76 1.75
N ILE A 83 -10.23 -14.81 2.57
CA ILE A 83 -9.84 -15.08 3.96
C ILE A 83 -11.06 -15.46 4.81
N PHE A 84 -12.20 -14.81 4.61
CA PHE A 84 -13.43 -15.15 5.32
C PHE A 84 -13.96 -16.54 4.97
N SER A 85 -13.80 -16.97 3.72
CA SER A 85 -14.25 -18.28 3.23
C SER A 85 -13.31 -19.43 3.59
N ALA A 86 -12.07 -19.13 4.00
CA ALA A 86 -11.06 -20.12 4.38
C ALA A 86 -11.30 -20.62 5.81
#